data_AF-A0A7S1X4D2-F1
#
_entry.id   AF-A0A7S1X4D2-F1
#
_cell.length_a   1.000
_cell.length_b   1.000
_cell.length_c   1.000
_cell.angle_alpha   90.00
_cell.angle_beta   90.00
_cell.angle_gamma   90.00
#
_symmetry.space_group_name_H-M   'P 1'
#
loop_
_entity.id
_entity.type
_entity.pdbx_description
1 polymer ?
#
loop_
_entity_poly.entity_id
_entity_poly.type
_entity_poly.pdbx_seq_one_letter_code
_entity_poly.pdbx_strand_id
1 'polypeptide(L)'
;GGAIAAHNQPSVSIADSYLEDNTANTFGGALSLWQLSSAYVTNVQVSYNFARVAGGAMHLARGSQVVVSDSRFYRNSATQGTLGDAVVNTTMGGVLAMNADGPSRTSAWLSNTQFRENDADHGGAVFTVMENNLHVERCSFIDNIAHQHGGAVYLTEMGSHVFTSTTFTVNTAAFGNGGAVLMQEPSALAMFEGCIFDRNQAALSGGAVYMNSTANFESTFTDNRCLGSNGTFYTCAADVDLQSASSVYIRDIEDVMVTNATATVDFAYCWPVSCATTPYTGIFSKCVLSVLPQRSEVCGTFPVFSGLTANLRAGDYRNDGQQCGETSRCRSPLLLTRDSCSDPCPTPAPTPAPTP
;
A
#
# COMPACT_ATOMS: atom_id res chain seq x y z
N GLY A 1 -28.94 -4.26 -5.46
CA GLY A 1 -28.38 -3.47 -4.36
C GLY A 1 -29.51 -3.01 -3.47
N GLY A 2 -29.19 -2.22 -2.45
CA GLY A 2 -30.21 -1.65 -1.55
C GLY A 2 -31.06 -0.59 -2.23
N ALA A 3 -30.47 0.26 -3.09
CA ALA A 3 -31.23 1.23 -3.90
C ALA A 3 -31.50 0.72 -5.32
N ILE A 4 -30.44 0.34 -6.04
CA ILE A 4 -30.49 0.02 -7.46
C ILE A 4 -29.86 -1.36 -7.69
N ALA A 5 -30.54 -2.18 -8.49
CA ALA A 5 -30.04 -3.47 -8.96
C ALA A 5 -30.16 -3.52 -10.49
N ALA A 6 -29.03 -3.70 -11.17
CA ALA A 6 -28.97 -3.83 -12.62
C ALA A 6 -28.41 -5.22 -12.97
N HIS A 7 -29.17 -5.99 -13.77
CA HIS A 7 -28.91 -7.40 -14.03
C HIS A 7 -29.25 -7.73 -15.49
N ASN A 8 -28.39 -8.50 -16.18
CA ASN A 8 -28.50 -8.88 -17.60
C ASN A 8 -28.35 -7.71 -18.59
N GLN A 9 -27.17 -7.09 -18.62
CA GLN A 9 -26.80 -6.05 -19.58
C GLN A 9 -27.56 -4.70 -19.56
N PRO A 10 -28.26 -4.25 -18.50
CA PRO A 10 -28.72 -2.86 -18.44
C PRO A 10 -27.55 -1.87 -18.39
N SER A 11 -27.83 -0.66 -18.85
CA SER A 11 -26.99 0.53 -18.68
C SER A 11 -27.73 1.53 -17.79
N VAL A 12 -27.12 1.92 -16.67
CA VAL A 12 -27.69 2.86 -15.70
C VAL A 12 -26.91 4.17 -15.75
N SER A 13 -27.61 5.31 -15.75
CA SER A 13 -26.98 6.62 -15.59
C SER A 13 -27.53 7.29 -14.35
N ILE A 14 -26.63 7.76 -13.49
CA ILE A 14 -26.93 8.44 -12.24
C ILE A 14 -26.10 9.72 -12.23
N ALA A 15 -26.77 10.87 -12.18
CA ALA A 15 -26.11 12.16 -12.20
C ALA A 15 -26.76 13.12 -11.20
N ASP A 16 -25.97 14.03 -10.63
CA ASP A 16 -26.43 15.15 -9.80
C ASP A 16 -27.37 14.71 -8.67
N SER A 17 -27.01 13.62 -8.00
CA SER A 17 -27.91 12.86 -7.12
C SER A 17 -27.24 12.39 -5.83
N TYR A 18 -28.07 11.90 -4.92
CA TYR A 18 -27.68 11.34 -3.63
C TYR A 18 -28.17 9.88 -3.55
N LEU A 19 -27.25 8.96 -3.23
CA LEU A 19 -27.56 7.56 -2.90
C LEU A 19 -27.19 7.34 -1.44
N GLU A 20 -28.16 7.51 -0.54
CA GLU A 20 -27.89 7.59 0.91
C GLU A 20 -28.71 6.59 1.72
N ASP A 21 -28.12 6.11 2.81
CA ASP A 21 -28.78 5.26 3.82
C ASP A 21 -29.41 3.97 3.27
N ASN A 22 -28.83 3.40 2.21
CA ASN A 22 -29.34 2.15 1.62
C ASN A 22 -28.64 0.94 2.22
N THR A 23 -29.42 -0.11 2.47
CA THR A 23 -28.93 -1.36 3.07
C THR A 23 -29.20 -2.55 2.16
N ALA A 24 -28.19 -3.39 1.97
CA ALA A 24 -28.31 -4.68 1.29
C ALA A 24 -27.89 -5.84 2.22
N ASN A 25 -28.65 -6.93 2.19
CA ASN A 25 -28.33 -8.14 2.95
C ASN A 25 -27.10 -8.90 2.42
N THR A 26 -26.66 -8.61 1.21
CA THR A 26 -25.55 -9.31 0.55
C THR A 26 -24.61 -8.32 -0.10
N PHE A 27 -25.00 -7.73 -1.23
CA PHE A 27 -24.10 -6.95 -2.07
C PHE A 27 -24.67 -5.60 -2.52
N GLY A 28 -23.81 -4.59 -2.60
CA GLY A 28 -24.12 -3.29 -3.21
C GLY A 28 -25.14 -2.51 -2.40
N GLY A 29 -24.74 -1.87 -1.30
CA GLY A 29 -25.67 -1.15 -0.43
C GLY A 29 -26.47 -0.09 -1.19
N ALA A 30 -25.82 0.69 -2.06
CA ALA A 30 -26.51 1.57 -3.00
C ALA A 30 -26.79 0.87 -4.35
N LEU A 31 -25.74 0.46 -5.07
CA LEU A 31 -25.84 -0.02 -6.44
C LEU A 31 -25.19 -1.40 -6.57
N SER A 32 -25.88 -2.32 -7.25
CA SER A 32 -25.29 -3.61 -7.66
C SER A 32 -25.46 -3.81 -9.15
N LEU A 33 -24.36 -4.12 -9.83
CA LEU A 33 -24.29 -4.45 -11.25
C LEU A 33 -23.92 -5.93 -11.43
N TRP A 34 -24.65 -6.63 -12.28
CA TRP A 34 -24.41 -8.04 -12.56
C TRP A 34 -24.61 -8.41 -14.02
N GLN A 35 -23.79 -9.35 -14.51
CA GLN A 35 -23.87 -9.92 -15.85
C GLN A 35 -23.81 -8.84 -16.94
N LEU A 36 -22.59 -8.32 -17.17
CA LEU A 36 -22.28 -7.36 -18.23
C LEU A 36 -23.12 -6.07 -18.15
N SER A 37 -23.56 -5.70 -16.95
CA SER A 37 -24.28 -4.44 -16.72
C SER A 37 -23.30 -3.28 -16.61
N SER A 38 -23.73 -2.08 -16.99
CA SER A 38 -22.92 -0.86 -16.86
C SER A 38 -23.60 0.22 -16.03
N ALA A 39 -22.79 1.06 -15.38
CA ALA A 39 -23.27 2.31 -14.81
C ALA A 39 -22.32 3.48 -15.07
N TYR A 40 -22.91 4.66 -15.22
CA TYR A 40 -22.23 5.94 -15.29
C TYR A 40 -22.72 6.80 -14.12
N VAL A 41 -21.80 7.14 -13.22
CA VAL A 41 -22.09 7.83 -11.96
C VAL A 41 -21.30 9.14 -11.95
N THR A 42 -21.96 10.27 -12.10
CA THR A 42 -21.29 11.57 -12.25
C THR A 42 -21.88 12.60 -11.30
N ASN A 43 -21.02 13.30 -10.53
CA ASN A 43 -21.48 14.28 -9.55
C ASN A 43 -22.52 13.70 -8.57
N VAL A 44 -22.20 12.53 -8.01
CA VAL A 44 -23.08 11.81 -7.08
C VAL A 44 -22.42 11.72 -5.71
N GLN A 45 -23.23 11.93 -4.67
CA GLN A 45 -22.86 11.59 -3.30
C GLN A 45 -23.43 10.22 -2.95
N VAL A 46 -22.56 9.26 -2.65
CA VAL A 46 -22.91 7.91 -2.22
C VAL A 46 -22.49 7.79 -0.76
N SER A 47 -23.45 7.88 0.17
CA SER A 47 -23.13 8.00 1.59
C SER A 47 -23.94 7.08 2.50
N TYR A 48 -23.35 6.66 3.62
CA TYR A 48 -24.05 5.86 4.65
C TYR A 48 -24.70 4.57 4.14
N ASN A 49 -24.22 4.01 3.03
CA ASN A 49 -24.74 2.75 2.51
C ASN A 49 -24.05 1.56 3.17
N PHE A 50 -24.79 0.48 3.38
CA PHE A 50 -24.32 -0.71 4.05
C PHE A 50 -24.61 -1.98 3.24
N ALA A 51 -23.63 -2.87 3.15
CA ALA A 51 -23.83 -4.23 2.65
C ALA A 51 -23.18 -5.24 3.60
N ARG A 52 -23.90 -6.32 3.96
CA ARG A 52 -23.40 -7.32 4.93
C ARG A 52 -22.20 -8.14 4.41
N VAL A 53 -22.08 -8.33 3.09
CA VAL A 53 -20.97 -9.06 2.50
C VAL A 53 -20.02 -8.05 1.85
N ALA A 54 -20.28 -7.60 0.62
CA ALA A 54 -19.33 -6.74 -0.12
C ALA A 54 -20.02 -5.60 -0.87
N GLY A 55 -19.27 -4.55 -1.18
CA GLY A 55 -19.77 -3.40 -1.92
C GLY A 55 -20.73 -2.58 -1.07
N GLY A 56 -20.23 -2.07 0.05
CA GLY A 56 -21.01 -1.27 1.00
C GLY A 56 -21.77 -0.14 0.32
N ALA A 57 -21.17 0.47 -0.71
CA ALA A 57 -21.84 1.35 -1.65
C ALA A 57 -22.18 0.61 -2.96
N MET A 58 -21.17 0.05 -3.62
CA MET A 58 -21.26 -0.44 -4.98
C MET A 58 -20.67 -1.84 -5.11
N HIS A 59 -21.39 -2.72 -5.78
CA HIS A 59 -20.91 -4.05 -6.12
C HIS A 59 -20.98 -4.28 -7.63
N LEU A 60 -19.91 -4.81 -8.21
CA LEU A 60 -19.83 -5.17 -9.62
C LEU A 60 -19.45 -6.64 -9.75
N ALA A 61 -20.18 -7.38 -10.58
CA ALA A 61 -19.80 -8.74 -10.91
C ALA A 61 -20.10 -9.19 -12.35
N ARG A 62 -19.46 -10.29 -12.74
CA ARG A 62 -19.62 -10.96 -14.05
C ARG A 62 -19.44 -10.02 -15.25
N GLY A 63 -18.30 -9.37 -15.34
CA GLY A 63 -17.94 -8.50 -16.46
C GLY A 63 -18.68 -7.16 -16.49
N SER A 64 -19.30 -6.79 -15.37
CA SER A 64 -19.97 -5.49 -15.24
C SER A 64 -18.95 -4.36 -15.18
N GLN A 65 -19.38 -3.15 -15.52
CA GLN A 65 -18.50 -1.99 -15.63
C GLN A 65 -19.10 -0.77 -14.93
N VAL A 66 -18.26 0.06 -14.33
CA VAL A 66 -18.68 1.37 -13.84
C VAL A 66 -17.69 2.44 -14.25
N VAL A 67 -18.22 3.59 -14.63
CA VAL A 67 -17.47 4.85 -14.73
C VAL A 67 -18.01 5.77 -13.65
N VAL A 68 -17.14 6.21 -12.75
CA VAL A 68 -17.46 7.16 -11.69
C VAL A 68 -16.61 8.40 -11.85
N SER A 69 -17.24 9.58 -11.94
CA SER A 69 -16.53 10.84 -12.05
C SER A 69 -17.08 11.89 -11.09
N ASP A 70 -16.20 12.76 -10.60
CA ASP A 70 -16.56 13.97 -9.85
C ASP A 70 -17.49 13.69 -8.66
N SER A 71 -17.32 12.54 -8.00
CA SER A 71 -18.27 11.99 -7.03
C SER A 71 -17.63 11.83 -5.64
N ARG A 72 -18.45 11.50 -4.65
CA ARG A 72 -18.00 11.26 -3.27
C ARG A 72 -18.63 10.02 -2.66
N PHE A 73 -17.78 9.11 -2.18
CA PHE A 73 -18.13 7.94 -1.36
C PHE A 73 -17.78 8.24 0.09
N TYR A 74 -18.79 8.39 0.93
CA TYR A 74 -18.61 8.85 2.30
C TYR A 74 -19.29 7.93 3.31
N ARG A 75 -18.55 7.39 4.28
CA ARG A 75 -19.14 6.58 5.36
C ARG A 75 -20.00 5.41 4.90
N ASN A 76 -19.60 4.75 3.82
CA ASN A 76 -20.22 3.49 3.43
C ASN A 76 -19.52 2.35 4.19
N SER A 77 -20.22 1.24 4.41
CA SER A 77 -19.68 0.12 5.18
C SER A 77 -19.96 -1.25 4.55
N ALA A 78 -18.92 -2.09 4.53
CA ALA A 78 -18.95 -3.48 4.08
C ALA A 78 -18.23 -4.39 5.08
N THR A 79 -18.68 -4.36 6.32
CA THR A 79 -18.16 -5.22 7.40
C THR A 79 -19.09 -6.39 7.65
N GLN A 80 -18.54 -7.59 7.87
CA GLN A 80 -19.30 -8.62 8.57
C GLN A 80 -19.58 -8.11 9.98
N GLY A 81 -20.82 -7.69 10.22
CA GLY A 81 -21.24 -7.21 11.54
C GLY A 81 -20.82 -8.20 12.64
N THR A 82 -20.49 -7.67 13.81
CA THR A 82 -20.07 -8.38 15.04
C THR A 82 -21.10 -9.37 15.62
N LEU A 83 -22.07 -9.83 14.84
CA LEU A 83 -23.01 -10.87 15.22
C LEU A 83 -22.36 -12.20 14.86
N GLY A 84 -21.99 -12.98 15.88
CA GLY A 84 -21.22 -14.22 15.81
C GLY A 84 -21.89 -15.36 15.05
N ASP A 85 -22.18 -15.14 13.77
CA ASP A 85 -22.57 -16.14 12.81
C ASP A 85 -21.29 -16.79 12.31
N ALA A 86 -20.90 -17.86 13.00
CA ALA A 86 -19.81 -18.70 12.59
C ALA A 86 -20.09 -19.24 11.17
N VAL A 87 -19.15 -19.02 10.26
CA VAL A 87 -19.10 -19.57 8.90
C VAL A 87 -19.94 -18.80 7.87
N VAL A 88 -19.41 -17.65 7.45
CA VAL A 88 -19.33 -17.36 6.01
C VAL A 88 -17.85 -17.25 5.64
N ASN A 89 -17.33 -18.32 5.05
CA ASN A 89 -16.02 -18.40 4.37
C ASN A 89 -16.01 -17.53 3.10
N THR A 90 -16.67 -16.37 3.10
CA THR A 90 -16.74 -15.45 1.98
C THR A 90 -16.15 -14.11 2.44
N THR A 91 -14.84 -14.08 2.62
CA THR A 91 -14.09 -12.83 2.78
C THR A 91 -14.24 -12.01 1.51
N MET A 92 -15.15 -11.04 1.52
CA MET A 92 -15.17 -10.00 0.51
C MET A 92 -15.68 -8.72 1.16
N GLY A 93 -14.87 -7.67 1.19
CA GLY A 93 -15.22 -6.39 1.81
C GLY A 93 -14.58 -5.27 1.02
N GLY A 94 -15.21 -4.11 0.99
CA GLY A 94 -14.81 -2.88 0.31
C GLY A 94 -16.07 -2.14 -0.09
N VAL A 95 -16.08 -0.80 -0.01
CA VAL A 95 -17.32 -0.07 -0.35
C VAL A 95 -17.61 -0.06 -1.83
N LEU A 96 -16.57 -0.12 -2.66
CA LEU A 96 -16.63 -0.56 -4.05
C LEU A 96 -16.01 -1.95 -4.13
N ALA A 97 -16.84 -2.98 -4.31
CA ALA A 97 -16.38 -4.35 -4.47
C ALA A 97 -16.53 -4.82 -5.92
N MET A 98 -15.46 -5.40 -6.46
CA MET A 98 -15.40 -5.94 -7.81
C MET A 98 -15.09 -7.44 -7.77
N ASN A 99 -15.93 -8.24 -8.40
CA ASN A 99 -15.76 -9.68 -8.49
C ASN A 99 -15.88 -10.14 -9.95
N ALA A 100 -14.85 -10.80 -10.47
CA ALA A 100 -14.89 -11.35 -11.84
C ALA A 100 -15.28 -12.83 -11.84
N ASP A 101 -16.40 -13.20 -11.20
CA ASP A 101 -16.96 -14.55 -11.12
C ASP A 101 -17.58 -15.06 -12.46
N GLY A 102 -17.15 -14.51 -13.60
CA GLY A 102 -17.66 -14.82 -14.93
C GLY A 102 -16.56 -14.78 -16.00
N PRO A 103 -16.88 -15.12 -17.27
CA PRO A 103 -15.89 -15.22 -18.35
C PRO A 103 -15.32 -13.86 -18.80
N SER A 104 -15.80 -12.75 -18.24
CA SER A 104 -15.45 -11.40 -18.65
C SER A 104 -14.97 -10.62 -17.44
N ARG A 105 -13.90 -9.83 -17.66
CA ARG A 105 -13.30 -8.98 -16.63
C ARG A 105 -14.28 -7.88 -16.21
N THR A 106 -14.46 -7.74 -14.91
CA THR A 106 -15.20 -6.61 -14.33
C THR A 106 -14.27 -5.39 -14.27
N SER A 107 -14.79 -4.19 -14.56
CA SER A 107 -13.96 -2.98 -14.60
C SER A 107 -14.57 -1.78 -13.89
N ALA A 108 -13.71 -0.95 -13.32
CA ALA A 108 -14.10 0.33 -12.72
C ALA A 108 -13.13 1.42 -13.18
N TRP A 109 -13.68 2.52 -13.67
CA TRP A 109 -12.96 3.74 -13.98
C TRP A 109 -13.39 4.82 -13.00
N LEU A 110 -12.47 5.28 -12.16
CA LEU A 110 -12.71 6.28 -11.13
C LEU A 110 -11.89 7.52 -11.46
N SER A 111 -12.56 8.67 -11.60
CA SER A 111 -11.87 9.95 -11.85
C SER A 111 -12.39 11.05 -10.95
N ASN A 112 -11.49 11.94 -10.49
CA ASN A 112 -11.84 13.13 -9.69
C ASN A 112 -12.78 12.83 -8.51
N THR A 113 -12.64 11.65 -7.90
CA THR A 113 -13.61 11.11 -6.93
C THR A 113 -12.95 10.94 -5.56
N GLN A 114 -13.70 11.22 -4.50
CA GLN A 114 -13.24 11.06 -3.13
C GLN A 114 -13.88 9.83 -2.46
N PHE A 115 -13.05 8.99 -1.85
CA PHE A 115 -13.44 7.93 -0.92
C PHE A 115 -12.98 8.32 0.48
N ARG A 116 -13.92 8.62 1.36
CA ARG A 116 -13.62 9.13 2.69
C ARG A 116 -14.41 8.44 3.80
N GLU A 117 -13.72 8.14 4.92
CA GLU A 117 -14.35 7.57 6.12
C GLU A 117 -15.14 6.30 5.82
N ASN A 118 -14.73 5.53 4.80
CA ASN A 118 -15.36 4.26 4.47
C ASN A 118 -14.72 3.13 5.26
N ASP A 119 -15.51 2.10 5.54
CA ASP A 119 -15.12 1.03 6.45
C ASP A 119 -15.48 -0.35 5.89
N ALA A 120 -14.56 -1.30 5.91
CA ALA A 120 -14.81 -2.65 5.43
C ALA A 120 -13.86 -3.67 6.08
N ASP A 121 -14.14 -4.95 5.89
CA ASP A 121 -13.20 -5.98 6.39
C ASP A 121 -11.88 -5.99 5.60
N HIS A 122 -11.95 -5.65 4.32
CA HIS A 122 -10.85 -5.64 3.35
C HIS A 122 -11.02 -4.40 2.47
N GLY A 123 -9.93 -3.74 2.05
CA GLY A 123 -10.03 -2.65 1.08
C GLY A 123 -11.04 -1.58 1.48
N GLY A 124 -10.79 -0.84 2.57
CA GLY A 124 -11.78 0.05 3.22
C GLY A 124 -12.58 0.93 2.26
N ALA A 125 -11.96 1.32 1.14
CA ALA A 125 -12.63 1.90 -0.01
C ALA A 125 -12.93 0.89 -1.13
N VAL A 126 -11.89 0.25 -1.68
CA VAL A 126 -12.00 -0.57 -2.90
C VAL A 126 -11.42 -1.96 -2.66
N PHE A 127 -12.13 -2.96 -3.16
CA PHE A 127 -11.67 -4.33 -3.12
C PHE A 127 -11.95 -5.06 -4.42
N THR A 128 -10.95 -5.78 -4.90
CA THR A 128 -11.04 -6.54 -6.15
C THR A 128 -10.69 -7.99 -5.91
N VAL A 129 -11.49 -8.90 -6.45
CA VAL A 129 -11.24 -10.36 -6.44
C VAL A 129 -11.39 -10.97 -7.80
N MET A 130 -10.48 -11.88 -8.13
CA MET A 130 -10.32 -12.43 -9.47
C MET A 130 -9.83 -11.36 -10.46
N GLU A 131 -9.94 -11.67 -11.75
CA GLU A 131 -9.40 -10.87 -12.84
C GLU A 131 -10.19 -9.57 -13.10
N ASN A 132 -9.84 -8.49 -12.41
CA ASN A 132 -10.48 -7.17 -12.56
C ASN A 132 -9.54 -6.13 -13.15
N ASN A 133 -10.12 -5.09 -13.76
CA ASN A 133 -9.37 -3.91 -14.17
C ASN A 133 -9.85 -2.69 -13.39
N LEU A 134 -8.96 -2.07 -12.62
CA LEU A 134 -9.26 -0.88 -11.84
C LEU A 134 -8.40 0.27 -12.35
N HIS A 135 -9.05 1.31 -12.85
CA HIS A 135 -8.38 2.54 -13.25
C HIS A 135 -8.82 3.67 -12.32
N VAL A 136 -7.85 4.36 -11.71
CA VAL A 136 -8.07 5.42 -10.74
C VAL A 136 -7.20 6.61 -11.09
N GLU A 137 -7.83 7.75 -11.36
CA GLU A 137 -7.15 8.96 -11.79
C GLU A 137 -7.62 10.17 -10.98
N ARG A 138 -6.69 10.95 -10.42
CA ARG A 138 -7.00 12.18 -9.68
C ARG A 138 -8.01 11.97 -8.54
N CYS A 139 -7.95 10.81 -7.88
CA CYS A 139 -8.82 10.49 -6.75
C CYS A 139 -8.15 10.78 -5.40
N SER A 140 -8.97 10.76 -4.34
CA SER A 140 -8.47 10.81 -2.96
C SER A 140 -9.11 9.72 -2.10
N PHE A 141 -8.28 8.96 -1.39
CA PHE A 141 -8.66 7.97 -0.40
C PHE A 141 -8.22 8.50 0.97
N ILE A 142 -9.18 8.91 1.79
CA ILE A 142 -8.93 9.63 3.03
C ILE A 142 -9.59 8.91 4.20
N ASP A 143 -8.82 8.54 5.21
CA ASP A 143 -9.37 8.00 6.46
C ASP A 143 -10.30 6.80 6.23
N ASN A 144 -9.95 5.94 5.26
CA ASN A 144 -10.66 4.67 5.07
C ASN A 144 -10.03 3.60 5.96
N ILE A 145 -10.87 2.72 6.48
CA ILE A 145 -10.50 1.70 7.45
C ILE A 145 -10.78 0.34 6.85
N ALA A 146 -9.76 -0.52 6.82
CA ALA A 146 -9.93 -1.95 6.65
C ALA A 146 -9.65 -2.64 7.97
N HIS A 147 -10.53 -3.51 8.42
CA HIS A 147 -10.28 -4.28 9.64
C HIS A 147 -9.12 -5.27 9.46
N GLN A 148 -8.98 -5.88 8.28
CA GLN A 148 -7.90 -6.82 7.99
C GLN A 148 -6.83 -6.18 7.10
N HIS A 149 -7.04 -6.10 5.79
CA HIS A 149 -5.97 -5.76 4.85
C HIS A 149 -6.36 -4.64 3.88
N GLY A 150 -5.37 -3.82 3.50
CA GLY A 150 -5.54 -2.75 2.51
C GLY A 150 -6.44 -1.64 3.02
N GLY A 151 -5.94 -0.76 3.88
CA GLY A 151 -6.78 0.22 4.59
C GLY A 151 -7.67 1.06 3.68
N ALA A 152 -7.21 1.39 2.47
CA ALA A 152 -8.06 1.93 1.40
C ALA A 152 -8.36 0.89 0.32
N VAL A 153 -7.33 0.23 -0.21
CA VAL A 153 -7.47 -0.61 -1.40
C VAL A 153 -6.85 -1.97 -1.14
N TYR A 154 -7.58 -3.02 -1.48
CA TYR A 154 -7.03 -4.35 -1.52
C TYR A 154 -7.27 -4.99 -2.89
N LEU A 155 -6.17 -5.21 -3.59
CA LEU A 155 -6.11 -5.86 -4.89
C LEU A 155 -5.68 -7.32 -4.72
N THR A 156 -6.52 -8.24 -5.17
CA THR A 156 -6.20 -9.67 -5.27
C THR A 156 -6.24 -10.15 -6.71
N GLU A 157 -5.40 -11.14 -7.02
CA GLU A 157 -5.39 -11.91 -8.28
C GLU A 157 -5.06 -11.11 -9.57
N MET A 158 -5.19 -11.74 -10.74
CA MET A 158 -4.66 -11.24 -12.02
C MET A 158 -5.47 -10.09 -12.63
N GLY A 159 -5.15 -8.84 -12.24
CA GLY A 159 -5.72 -7.63 -12.81
C GLY A 159 -4.70 -6.69 -13.45
N SER A 160 -5.20 -5.75 -14.26
CA SER A 160 -4.44 -4.55 -14.63
C SER A 160 -5.00 -3.38 -13.83
N HIS A 161 -4.19 -2.88 -12.90
CA HIS A 161 -4.58 -1.81 -12.00
C HIS A 161 -3.69 -0.59 -12.22
N VAL A 162 -4.31 0.57 -12.42
CA VAL A 162 -3.59 1.81 -12.73
C VAL A 162 -4.09 2.89 -11.80
N PHE A 163 -3.17 3.53 -11.09
CA PHE A 163 -3.41 4.66 -10.21
C PHE A 163 -2.53 5.82 -10.68
N THR A 164 -3.15 6.92 -11.05
CA THR A 164 -2.45 8.12 -11.52
C THR A 164 -2.89 9.35 -10.73
N SER A 165 -1.92 10.17 -10.31
CA SER A 165 -2.18 11.44 -9.61
C SER A 165 -3.15 11.32 -8.43
N THR A 166 -3.09 10.19 -7.70
CA THR A 166 -4.06 9.83 -6.66
C THR A 166 -3.43 9.89 -5.28
N THR A 167 -4.20 10.36 -4.29
CA THR A 167 -3.70 10.52 -2.91
C THR A 167 -4.35 9.51 -1.96
N PHE A 168 -3.54 8.88 -1.13
CA PHE A 168 -3.93 8.01 -0.02
C PHE A 168 -3.45 8.63 1.28
N THR A 169 -4.38 9.11 2.11
CA THR A 169 -4.06 9.82 3.35
C THR A 169 -4.77 9.24 4.56
N VAL A 170 -4.02 8.91 5.61
CA VAL A 170 -4.59 8.48 6.91
C VAL A 170 -5.45 7.21 6.78
N ASN A 171 -5.21 6.37 5.78
CA ASN A 171 -5.92 5.09 5.69
C ASN A 171 -5.30 4.08 6.65
N THR A 172 -6.12 3.18 7.18
CA THR A 172 -5.71 2.26 8.26
C THR A 172 -6.10 0.82 7.98
N ALA A 173 -5.13 -0.09 8.02
CA ALA A 173 -5.35 -1.53 8.12
C ALA A 173 -5.20 -1.95 9.60
N ALA A 174 -6.33 -2.11 10.29
CA ALA A 174 -6.40 -2.18 11.75
C ALA A 174 -5.72 -3.42 12.35
N PHE A 175 -5.78 -4.56 11.66
CA PHE A 175 -5.22 -5.83 12.14
C PHE A 175 -4.33 -6.54 11.12
N GLY A 176 -4.05 -5.93 9.97
CA GLY A 176 -3.26 -6.56 8.92
C GLY A 176 -2.25 -5.65 8.25
N ASN A 177 -2.06 -5.87 6.95
CA ASN A 177 -0.98 -5.30 6.15
C ASN A 177 -1.50 -4.24 5.16
N GLY A 178 -0.62 -3.35 4.70
CA GLY A 178 -0.93 -2.38 3.65
C GLY A 178 -1.89 -1.30 4.13
N GLY A 179 -1.40 -0.31 4.88
CA GLY A 179 -2.25 0.68 5.51
C GLY A 179 -3.03 1.55 4.52
N ALA A 180 -2.51 1.77 3.32
CA ALA A 180 -3.27 2.26 2.19
C ALA A 180 -3.64 1.13 1.24
N VAL A 181 -2.63 0.44 0.70
CA VAL A 181 -2.82 -0.53 -0.39
C VAL A 181 -2.21 -1.86 0.00
N LEU A 182 -2.99 -2.92 -0.15
CA LEU A 182 -2.47 -4.28 -0.20
C LEU A 182 -2.61 -4.86 -1.60
N MET A 183 -1.54 -5.50 -2.07
CA MET A 183 -1.53 -6.31 -3.29
C MET A 183 -1.07 -7.74 -2.97
N GLN A 184 -1.88 -8.73 -3.30
CA GLN A 184 -1.56 -10.13 -3.07
C GLN A 184 -1.74 -10.99 -4.33
N GLU A 185 -0.93 -12.04 -4.42
CA GLU A 185 -0.88 -13.08 -5.46
C GLU A 185 -0.14 -12.65 -6.74
N PRO A 186 0.56 -13.60 -7.41
CA PRO A 186 1.80 -13.30 -8.14
C PRO A 186 1.64 -12.65 -9.53
N SER A 187 0.45 -12.16 -9.90
CA SER A 187 0.18 -11.74 -11.29
C SER A 187 -0.75 -10.54 -11.46
N ALA A 188 -0.98 -9.74 -10.40
CA ALA A 188 -1.52 -8.40 -10.56
C ALA A 188 -0.43 -7.49 -11.14
N LEU A 189 -0.67 -6.84 -12.28
CA LEU A 189 0.18 -5.74 -12.76
C LEU A 189 -0.44 -4.44 -12.26
N ALA A 190 0.22 -3.82 -11.29
CA ALA A 190 -0.18 -2.50 -10.82
C ALA A 190 0.82 -1.41 -11.23
N MET A 191 0.30 -0.22 -11.52
CA MET A 191 1.12 0.96 -11.80
C MET A 191 0.61 2.11 -10.95
N PHE A 192 1.52 2.76 -10.22
CA PHE A 192 1.25 3.94 -9.41
C PHE A 192 2.13 5.10 -9.88
N GLU A 193 1.55 6.07 -10.56
CA GLU A 193 2.27 7.20 -11.16
C GLU A 193 1.79 8.53 -10.56
N GLY A 194 2.72 9.32 -10.03
CA GLY A 194 2.42 10.59 -9.38
C GLY A 194 1.48 10.47 -8.19
N CYS A 195 1.42 9.31 -7.52
CA CYS A 195 0.58 9.13 -6.35
C CYS A 195 1.28 9.59 -5.06
N ILE A 196 0.49 9.89 -4.04
CA ILE A 196 0.96 10.31 -2.72
C ILE A 196 0.38 9.37 -1.67
N PHE A 197 1.23 8.85 -0.80
CA PHE A 197 0.86 8.05 0.37
C PHE A 197 1.31 8.79 1.62
N ASP A 198 0.37 9.39 2.35
CA ASP A 198 0.64 10.21 3.53
C ASP A 198 -0.01 9.63 4.79
N ARG A 199 0.77 9.41 5.85
CA ARG A 199 0.26 9.03 7.18
C ARG A 199 -0.65 7.81 7.21
N ASN A 200 -0.46 6.86 6.28
CA ASN A 200 -1.21 5.61 6.29
C ASN A 200 -0.61 4.64 7.32
N GLN A 201 -1.45 3.76 7.85
CA GLN A 201 -1.11 2.92 8.98
C GLN A 201 -1.49 1.46 8.81
N ALA A 202 -0.56 0.56 9.11
CA ALA A 202 -0.82 -0.88 9.19
C ALA A 202 -0.42 -1.44 10.56
N ALA A 203 -1.15 -2.45 11.04
CA ALA A 203 -0.78 -3.12 12.28
C ALA A 203 0.40 -4.09 12.12
N LEU A 204 0.55 -4.72 10.95
CA LEU A 204 1.52 -5.80 10.73
C LEU A 204 2.71 -5.39 9.86
N SER A 205 2.51 -5.13 8.56
CA SER A 205 3.56 -4.73 7.60
C SER A 205 3.02 -3.78 6.54
N GLY A 206 3.91 -2.95 5.96
CA GLY A 206 3.56 -2.04 4.87
C GLY A 206 2.64 -0.92 5.36
N GLY A 207 3.17 -0.04 6.21
CA GLY A 207 2.47 1.15 6.73
C GLY A 207 1.65 1.90 5.67
N ALA A 208 2.18 2.06 4.45
CA ALA A 208 1.42 2.46 3.28
C ALA A 208 1.06 1.28 2.38
N VAL A 209 2.08 0.58 1.88
CA VAL A 209 1.92 -0.44 0.85
C VAL A 209 2.53 -1.74 1.33
N TYR A 210 1.76 -2.81 1.22
CA TYR A 210 2.25 -4.17 1.29
C TYR A 210 1.98 -4.85 -0.05
N MET A 211 3.00 -5.46 -0.64
CA MET A 211 2.88 -6.14 -1.91
C MET A 211 3.60 -7.48 -1.93
N ASN A 212 2.87 -8.51 -2.36
CA ASN A 212 3.42 -9.80 -2.79
C ASN A 212 3.01 -10.08 -4.25
N SER A 213 3.40 -9.20 -5.18
CA SER A 213 3.02 -9.20 -6.60
C SER A 213 4.02 -8.38 -7.42
N THR A 214 3.71 -7.95 -8.66
CA THR A 214 4.59 -7.04 -9.42
C THR A 214 3.92 -5.68 -9.62
N ALA A 215 4.58 -4.59 -9.22
CA ALA A 215 4.12 -3.24 -9.58
C ALA A 215 5.26 -2.27 -9.88
N ASN A 216 4.91 -1.21 -10.60
CA ASN A 216 5.74 -0.02 -10.75
C ASN A 216 5.24 1.10 -9.83
N PHE A 217 6.17 1.74 -9.12
CA PHE A 217 5.89 2.89 -8.27
C PHE A 217 6.73 4.09 -8.70
N GLU A 218 6.07 5.15 -9.12
CA GLU A 218 6.60 6.50 -9.30
C GLU A 218 5.80 7.44 -8.40
N SER A 219 6.01 7.35 -7.08
CA SER A 219 5.11 7.94 -6.09
C SER A 219 5.86 8.43 -4.84
N THR A 220 5.20 9.28 -4.05
CA THR A 220 5.77 9.86 -2.81
C THR A 220 5.15 9.18 -1.59
N PHE A 221 5.96 8.88 -0.58
CA PHE A 221 5.52 8.22 0.65
C PHE A 221 6.01 9.02 1.85
N THR A 222 5.11 9.55 2.67
CA THR A 222 5.45 10.41 3.82
C THR A 222 4.73 9.94 5.07
N ASP A 223 5.44 9.87 6.20
CA ASP A 223 4.89 9.61 7.54
C ASP A 223 4.01 8.34 7.67
N ASN A 224 4.15 7.38 6.77
CA ASN A 224 3.42 6.12 6.85
C ASN A 224 4.03 5.25 7.94
N ARG A 225 3.22 4.48 8.68
CA ARG A 225 3.69 3.74 9.85
C ARG A 225 3.14 2.34 9.89
N CYS A 226 4.02 1.39 10.10
CA CYS A 226 3.63 0.08 10.56
C CYS A 226 3.87 -0.02 12.08
N LEU A 227 2.81 -0.33 12.83
CA LEU A 227 2.84 -0.24 14.30
C LEU A 227 3.52 -1.43 14.97
N GLY A 228 3.55 -2.58 14.30
CA GLY A 228 3.79 -3.86 14.96
C GLY A 228 2.62 -4.22 15.89
N SER A 229 2.30 -5.50 15.99
CA SER A 229 1.28 -5.93 16.95
C SER A 229 1.78 -5.70 18.38
N ASN A 230 1.07 -4.89 19.17
CA ASN A 230 1.31 -4.76 20.61
C ASN A 230 1.15 -6.13 21.31
N GLY A 231 2.23 -6.90 21.40
CA GLY A 231 2.29 -8.14 22.18
C GLY A 231 2.35 -9.47 21.41
N THR A 232 2.51 -9.49 20.08
CA THR A 232 2.88 -10.74 19.37
C THR A 232 4.21 -10.60 18.63
N PHE A 233 4.90 -11.72 18.41
CA PHE A 233 6.28 -11.84 17.89
C PHE A 233 6.52 -11.26 16.48
N TYR A 234 5.56 -10.55 15.90
CA TYR A 234 5.73 -9.89 14.61
C TYR A 234 6.28 -8.48 14.83
N THR A 235 7.58 -8.33 14.61
CA THR A 235 8.21 -7.02 14.43
C THR A 235 7.73 -6.43 13.12
N CYS A 236 7.40 -5.14 13.13
CA CYS A 236 7.11 -4.40 11.90
C CYS A 236 8.20 -4.65 10.84
N ALA A 237 7.81 -5.01 9.61
CA ALA A 237 8.77 -5.27 8.53
C ALA A 237 9.30 -3.97 7.91
N ALA A 238 8.41 -3.05 7.50
CA ALA A 238 8.72 -1.71 6.98
C ALA A 238 7.45 -0.87 6.78
N ASP A 239 7.61 0.45 6.60
CA ASP A 239 6.52 1.35 6.22
C ASP A 239 6.08 1.15 4.77
N VAL A 240 7.00 0.69 3.91
CA VAL A 240 6.72 0.23 2.55
C VAL A 240 7.39 -1.14 2.35
N ASP A 241 6.60 -2.17 2.08
CA ASP A 241 7.06 -3.54 1.82
C ASP A 241 6.70 -3.95 0.38
N LEU A 242 7.72 -4.00 -0.48
CA LEU A 242 7.60 -4.30 -1.90
C LEU A 242 8.36 -5.58 -2.24
N GLN A 243 7.63 -6.66 -2.53
CA GLN A 243 8.21 -7.90 -3.05
C GLN A 243 8.05 -7.91 -4.58
N SER A 244 9.09 -8.29 -5.33
CA SER A 244 9.08 -8.44 -6.80
C SER A 244 8.77 -7.19 -7.62
N ALA A 245 9.13 -5.99 -7.13
CA ALA A 245 8.92 -4.75 -7.86
C ALA A 245 9.83 -4.61 -9.10
N SER A 246 9.29 -4.09 -10.20
CA SER A 246 9.97 -3.97 -11.49
C SER A 246 10.51 -2.56 -11.80
N SER A 247 10.20 -1.57 -10.97
CA SER A 247 10.79 -0.22 -10.96
C SER A 247 10.22 0.50 -9.74
N VAL A 248 11.08 1.10 -8.93
CA VAL A 248 10.65 1.73 -7.67
C VAL A 248 11.35 3.08 -7.54
N TYR A 249 10.54 4.13 -7.53
CA TYR A 249 10.97 5.49 -7.28
C TYR A 249 10.23 6.00 -6.04
N ILE A 250 10.96 6.12 -4.92
CA ILE A 250 10.41 6.49 -3.61
C ILE A 250 11.12 7.76 -3.10
N ARG A 251 10.35 8.70 -2.55
CA ARG A 251 10.85 9.88 -1.86
C ARG A 251 10.27 10.01 -0.45
N ASP A 252 11.01 10.67 0.43
CA ASP A 252 10.57 11.19 1.74
C ASP A 252 10.10 10.14 2.78
N ILE A 253 10.78 8.98 2.82
CA ILE A 253 10.43 7.85 3.67
C ILE A 253 11.56 7.47 4.65
N GLU A 254 11.19 6.98 5.84
CA GLU A 254 12.13 6.54 6.88
C GLU A 254 12.52 5.05 6.71
N ASP A 255 11.56 4.13 6.54
CA ASP A 255 11.82 2.69 6.44
C ASP A 255 11.19 2.03 5.18
N VAL A 256 12.03 1.50 4.29
CA VAL A 256 11.60 0.75 3.08
C VAL A 256 12.23 -0.63 3.04
N MET A 257 11.40 -1.66 2.85
CA MET A 257 11.82 -3.01 2.52
C MET A 257 11.48 -3.30 1.06
N VAL A 258 12.50 -3.59 0.24
CA VAL A 258 12.33 -4.09 -1.13
C VAL A 258 13.00 -5.45 -1.25
N THR A 259 12.25 -6.49 -1.61
CA THR A 259 12.77 -7.85 -1.83
C THR A 259 12.49 -8.32 -3.25
N ASN A 260 13.40 -9.12 -3.82
CA ASN A 260 13.29 -9.69 -5.18
C ASN A 260 13.01 -8.68 -6.31
N ALA A 261 13.41 -7.41 -6.16
CA ALA A 261 13.26 -6.42 -7.21
C ALA A 261 14.09 -6.78 -8.46
N THR A 262 13.49 -6.59 -9.63
CA THR A 262 14.13 -6.91 -10.92
C THR A 262 14.65 -5.67 -11.65
N ALA A 263 14.50 -4.47 -11.08
CA ALA A 263 15.00 -3.23 -11.68
C ALA A 263 15.46 -2.18 -10.66
N THR A 264 15.81 -1.01 -11.19
CA THR A 264 16.36 0.16 -10.50
C THR A 264 15.44 0.66 -9.39
N VAL A 265 16.03 0.83 -8.20
CA VAL A 265 15.42 1.57 -7.08
C VAL A 265 16.15 2.92 -6.98
N ASP A 266 15.44 4.03 -7.14
CA ASP A 266 15.98 5.40 -7.00
C ASP A 266 15.31 6.05 -5.77
N PHE A 267 16.13 6.35 -4.77
CA PHE A 267 15.71 7.01 -3.52
C PHE A 267 16.09 8.48 -3.59
N ALA A 268 15.14 9.39 -3.35
CA ALA A 268 15.44 10.81 -3.14
C ALA A 268 15.01 11.23 -1.72
N TYR A 269 15.91 11.93 -1.00
CA TYR A 269 15.69 12.48 0.35
C TYR A 269 15.34 11.45 1.44
N CYS A 270 16.36 10.71 1.92
CA CYS A 270 16.29 10.04 3.24
C CYS A 270 16.68 11.05 4.33
N TRP A 271 15.87 11.21 5.39
CA TRP A 271 16.27 12.03 6.55
C TRP A 271 17.30 11.32 7.43
N PRO A 272 18.35 12.02 7.92
CA PRO A 272 19.18 11.51 8.99
C PRO A 272 18.50 11.79 10.33
N VAL A 273 17.99 10.77 11.02
CA VAL A 273 17.49 10.91 12.40
C VAL A 273 18.60 10.63 13.40
N SER A 274 18.71 11.49 14.42
CA SER A 274 19.73 11.48 15.48
C SER A 274 19.83 10.14 16.23
N CYS A 275 21.05 9.61 16.36
CA CYS A 275 21.36 8.40 17.13
C CYS A 275 20.89 8.51 18.60
N ALA A 276 19.84 7.78 18.97
CA ALA A 276 19.50 7.55 20.37
C ALA A 276 20.47 6.52 20.98
N THR A 277 21.23 6.93 22.00
CA THR A 277 22.15 6.07 22.74
C THR A 277 21.39 5.19 23.73
N THR A 278 20.87 4.05 23.25
CA THR A 278 20.49 2.92 24.10
C THR A 278 21.23 1.66 23.64
N PRO A 279 21.85 0.88 24.53
CA PRO A 279 22.59 -0.31 24.16
C PRO A 279 21.61 -1.45 23.88
N TYR A 280 21.06 -1.48 22.67
CA TYR A 280 20.27 -2.60 22.17
C TYR A 280 20.86 -3.13 20.86
N THR A 281 21.08 -4.44 20.83
CA THR A 281 21.66 -5.21 19.70
C THR A 281 20.63 -5.40 18.58
N GLY A 282 20.15 -4.28 18.03
CA GLY A 282 19.15 -4.24 16.98
C GLY A 282 18.52 -2.86 16.91
N ILE A 283 19.26 -1.89 16.37
CA ILE A 283 18.73 -0.56 16.04
C ILE A 283 18.89 -0.38 14.53
N PHE A 284 17.76 -0.42 13.84
CA PHE A 284 17.62 0.06 12.47
C PHE A 284 17.27 1.54 12.55
N SER A 285 18.17 2.36 12.04
CA SER A 285 17.96 3.78 11.73
C SER A 285 18.68 3.99 10.41
N LYS A 286 18.10 3.49 9.32
CA LYS A 286 18.90 2.97 8.21
C LYS A 286 18.06 2.94 6.94
N CYS A 287 18.31 3.86 5.99
CA CYS A 287 18.11 3.55 4.56
C CYS A 287 19.02 2.38 4.20
N VAL A 288 18.66 1.17 4.64
CA VAL A 288 19.33 -0.09 4.36
C VAL A 288 18.43 -0.83 3.40
N LEU A 289 18.91 -0.90 2.17
CA LEU A 289 18.47 -1.86 1.18
C LEU A 289 18.77 -3.27 1.74
N SER A 290 17.81 -3.86 2.46
CA SER A 290 17.91 -5.22 2.97
C SER A 290 17.51 -6.21 1.86
N VAL A 291 18.44 -6.49 0.94
CA VAL A 291 18.32 -7.61 0.00
C VAL A 291 18.68 -8.89 0.76
N LEU A 292 17.74 -9.47 1.51
CA LEU A 292 17.98 -10.74 2.18
C LEU A 292 17.89 -11.90 1.17
N PRO A 293 18.93 -12.73 1.01
CA PRO A 293 18.74 -14.04 0.41
C PRO A 293 18.02 -14.95 1.41
N GLN A 294 17.17 -15.83 0.90
CA GLN A 294 16.63 -16.96 1.64
C GLN A 294 17.77 -17.89 2.10
N ARG A 295 18.36 -17.62 3.27
CA ARG A 295 18.90 -18.56 4.29
C ARG A 295 19.84 -17.84 5.25
N SER A 296 19.67 -18.10 6.54
CA SER A 296 20.49 -17.63 7.66
C SER A 296 21.92 -18.16 7.61
N GLU A 297 22.92 -17.28 7.73
CA GLU A 297 24.12 -17.45 8.57
C GLU A 297 24.89 -16.13 8.67
N VAL A 298 25.27 -15.76 9.89
CA VAL A 298 26.05 -14.55 10.22
C VAL A 298 27.53 -14.85 10.05
N CYS A 299 28.22 -14.12 9.17
CA CYS A 299 29.61 -13.59 9.29
C CYS A 299 30.20 -13.35 7.89
N GLY A 300 30.64 -12.11 7.62
CA GLY A 300 31.67 -11.83 6.62
C GLY A 300 31.22 -11.62 5.17
N THR A 301 31.72 -10.53 4.57
CA THR A 301 31.83 -10.27 3.12
C THR A 301 30.57 -10.46 2.27
N PHE A 302 29.90 -9.35 1.93
CA PHE A 302 28.83 -9.33 0.94
C PHE A 302 29.38 -9.55 -0.48
N PRO A 303 28.96 -10.61 -1.20
CA PRO A 303 29.09 -10.67 -2.65
C PRO A 303 28.00 -9.79 -3.26
N VAL A 304 28.40 -8.77 -4.03
CA VAL A 304 27.49 -8.06 -4.94
C VAL A 304 27.15 -9.02 -6.07
N PHE A 305 25.92 -9.54 -6.09
CA PHE A 305 25.41 -10.30 -7.22
C PHE A 305 24.97 -9.36 -8.35
N SER A 306 25.30 -9.78 -9.57
CA SER A 306 25.02 -9.12 -10.84
C SER A 306 23.52 -8.91 -11.10
N GLY A 307 23.10 -7.67 -11.31
CA GLY A 307 21.80 -7.35 -11.93
C GLY A 307 21.04 -6.17 -11.31
N LEU A 308 21.32 -5.79 -10.07
CA LEU A 308 20.68 -4.65 -9.41
C LEU A 308 21.57 -3.41 -9.50
N THR A 309 21.04 -2.33 -10.08
CA THR A 309 21.66 -1.00 -10.06
C THR A 309 20.85 -0.13 -9.10
N ALA A 310 21.39 0.16 -7.91
CA ALA A 310 20.84 1.17 -7.02
C ALA A 310 21.49 2.52 -7.37
N ASN A 311 20.69 3.49 -7.83
CA ASN A 311 21.16 4.85 -8.10
C ASN A 311 20.74 5.72 -6.93
N LEU A 312 21.70 6.07 -6.06
CA LEU A 312 21.51 7.13 -5.08
C LEU A 312 21.83 8.47 -5.76
N ARG A 313 20.82 9.30 -6.03
CA ARG A 313 21.08 10.66 -6.53
C ARG A 313 21.44 11.58 -5.36
N ALA A 314 22.70 12.00 -5.31
CA ALA A 314 23.12 13.10 -4.44
C ALA A 314 22.56 14.42 -4.99
N GLY A 315 21.39 14.83 -4.49
CA GLY A 315 20.79 16.11 -4.81
C GLY A 315 19.94 16.57 -3.65
N ASP A 316 20.29 17.74 -3.11
CA ASP A 316 19.56 18.53 -2.10
C ASP A 316 19.61 18.03 -0.64
N TYR A 317 20.80 18.18 -0.05
CA TYR A 317 20.92 18.30 1.40
C TYR A 317 20.24 19.60 1.87
N ARG A 318 19.15 19.52 2.64
CA ARG A 318 18.81 20.62 3.56
C ARG A 318 19.77 20.56 4.73
N ASN A 319 20.74 21.46 4.72
CA ASN A 319 21.67 21.63 5.83
C ASN A 319 21.01 22.51 6.90
N ASP A 320 20.12 21.92 7.71
CA ASP A 320 19.54 22.61 8.88
C ASP A 320 20.58 22.63 10.02
N GLY A 321 21.61 23.46 9.86
CA GLY A 321 22.27 24.22 10.93
C GLY A 321 22.89 23.50 12.15
N GLN A 322 22.93 22.16 12.22
CA GLN A 322 23.62 21.47 13.31
C GLN A 322 25.10 21.22 12.95
N GLN A 323 25.99 21.93 13.64
CA GLN A 323 27.43 21.73 13.57
C GLN A 323 27.77 20.28 13.94
N CYS A 324 28.23 19.49 12.97
CA CYS A 324 28.90 18.23 13.23
C CYS A 324 30.17 18.50 14.05
N GLY A 325 30.25 17.93 15.26
CA GLY A 325 31.44 17.98 16.10
C GLY A 325 32.67 17.38 15.40
N GLU A 326 33.85 17.89 15.73
CA GLU A 326 35.13 17.78 15.00
C GLU A 326 35.76 16.36 14.82
N THR A 327 34.99 15.28 14.76
CA THR A 327 35.55 13.93 14.49
C THR A 327 34.92 13.19 13.30
N SER A 328 33.89 13.74 12.65
CA SER A 328 33.31 13.14 11.44
C SER A 328 33.87 13.79 10.17
N ARG A 329 34.86 13.14 9.54
CA ARG A 329 35.29 13.46 8.17
C ARG A 329 34.21 13.05 7.17
N CYS A 330 33.26 13.94 6.86
CA CYS A 330 32.45 13.82 5.65
C CYS A 330 33.35 14.14 4.44
N ARG A 331 33.87 13.10 3.77
CA ARG A 331 34.43 13.26 2.42
C ARG A 331 33.30 13.17 1.40
N SER A 332 33.30 14.15 0.50
CA SER A 332 32.53 14.26 -0.74
C SER A 332 32.65 13.01 -1.64
N PRO A 333 31.77 12.83 -2.65
CA PRO A 333 31.34 11.51 -3.11
C PRO A 333 32.47 10.75 -3.81
N LEU A 334 32.76 9.55 -3.30
CA LEU A 334 33.60 8.59 -4.01
C LEU A 334 32.75 7.91 -5.10
N LEU A 335 33.08 8.18 -6.35
CA LEU A 335 32.88 7.20 -7.42
C LEU A 335 33.69 5.96 -7.05
N LEU A 336 33.02 4.86 -6.72
CA LEU A 336 33.68 3.56 -6.55
C LEU A 336 34.01 3.00 -7.93
N THR A 337 35.14 3.41 -8.49
CA THR A 337 35.84 2.64 -9.52
C THR A 337 36.86 1.72 -8.88
N ARG A 338 37.02 0.54 -9.49
CA ARG A 338 37.57 -0.75 -9.02
C ARG A 338 38.91 -0.80 -8.24
N ASP A 339 39.68 0.28 -8.08
CA ASP A 339 41.04 0.20 -7.55
C ASP A 339 41.30 1.25 -6.46
N SER A 340 41.11 0.90 -5.19
CA SER A 340 41.77 1.56 -4.03
C SER A 340 41.35 0.95 -2.68
N CYS A 341 41.85 -0.26 -2.38
CA CYS A 341 41.89 -0.77 -1.01
C CYS A 341 43.20 -1.55 -0.83
N SER A 342 44.28 -0.82 -0.56
CA SER A 342 45.51 -1.40 0.00
C SER A 342 45.82 -0.65 1.28
N ASP A 343 45.26 -1.12 2.40
CA ASP A 343 45.90 -1.09 3.73
C ASP A 343 45.06 -1.92 4.72
N PRO A 344 45.66 -2.87 5.46
CA PRO A 344 44.93 -3.68 6.44
C PRO A 344 44.63 -2.88 7.73
N CYS A 345 43.45 -3.10 8.30
CA CYS A 345 43.01 -2.49 9.55
C CYS A 345 43.92 -2.89 10.74
N PRO A 346 44.20 -1.98 11.70
CA PRO A 346 44.99 -2.29 12.88
C PRO A 346 44.21 -3.16 13.87
N THR A 347 44.89 -4.11 14.50
CA THR A 347 44.33 -5.00 15.53
C THR A 347 44.07 -4.27 16.85
N PRO A 348 43.00 -4.60 17.61
CA PRO A 348 42.71 -3.97 18.89
C PRO A 348 43.73 -4.39 19.98
N ALA A 349 44.12 -3.45 20.85
CA ALA A 349 44.96 -3.71 22.01
C ALA A 349 44.20 -4.50 23.11
N PRO A 350 44.89 -5.35 23.90
CA PRO A 350 44.24 -6.17 24.93
C PRO A 350 43.84 -5.35 26.16
N THR A 351 42.67 -5.69 26.72
CA THR A 351 42.08 -5.11 27.94
C THR A 351 42.86 -5.51 29.21
N PRO A 352 43.01 -4.62 30.22
CA PRO A 352 43.68 -4.97 31.47
C PRO A 352 42.79 -5.83 32.37
N ALA A 353 43.40 -6.81 33.04
CA ALA A 353 42.75 -7.68 34.03
C ALA A 353 42.39 -6.91 35.32
N PRO A 354 41.33 -7.33 36.05
CA PRO A 354 40.96 -6.68 37.30
C PRO A 354 41.96 -7.05 38.41
N THR A 355 42.46 -6.05 39.14
CA THR A 355 43.25 -6.25 40.35
C THR A 355 42.37 -6.62 41.55
N PRO A 356 42.88 -7.43 42.49
CA PRO A 356 42.14 -7.93 43.66
C PRO A 356 41.86 -6.86 44.72
#